data_AF-A0A7C0WZJ0-F1
#
_entry.id   AF-A0A7C0WZJ0-F1
#
_cell.length_a   1.000
_cell.length_b   1.000
_cell.length_c   1.000
_cell.angle_alpha   90.00
_cell.angle_beta   90.00
_cell.angle_gamma   90.00
#
_symmetry.space_group_name_H-M   'P 1'
#
loop_
_entity.id
_entity.type
_entity.pdbx_description
1 polymer ?
#
loop_
_entity_poly.entity_id
_entity_poly.type
_entity_poly.pdbx_seq_one_letter_code
_entity_poly.pdbx_strand_id
1 'polypeptide(L)'
;MMSGPRNKTITAINGVRVGHYTDSEGGTGLTVVLFDEPFVGAADISGMATSTRQIDSLSLLHPGSMVHAVCFTGGSAFGLGA
;
A
#
# COMPACT_ATOMS: atom_id res chain seq x y z
N MET A 1 33.13 -8.21 5.20
CA MET A 1 32.01 -7.35 4.76
C MET A 1 30.79 -8.24 4.56
N MET A 2 29.72 -8.06 5.33
CA MET A 2 28.48 -8.83 5.13
C MET A 2 27.88 -8.46 3.76
N SER A 3 27.62 -9.46 2.93
CA SER A 3 26.89 -9.28 1.67
C SER A 3 25.49 -8.73 2.00
N GLY A 4 25.07 -7.68 1.31
CA GLY A 4 23.73 -7.11 1.49
C GLY A 4 22.62 -8.12 1.14
N PRO A 5 21.36 -7.83 1.50
CA PRO A 5 20.26 -8.75 1.23
C PRO A 5 20.15 -9.06 -0.27
N ARG A 6 20.00 -10.36 -0.60
CA ARG A 6 19.86 -10.85 -1.98
C ARG A 6 18.56 -10.34 -2.63
N ASN A 7 17.52 -10.12 -1.82
CA ASN A 7 16.28 -9.49 -2.22
C ASN A 7 16.41 -7.96 -2.06
N LYS A 8 16.22 -7.21 -3.16
CA LYS A 8 16.30 -5.74 -3.19
C LYS A 8 14.93 -5.07 -3.29
N THR A 9 13.85 -5.80 -3.02
CA THR A 9 12.46 -5.31 -3.07
C THR A 9 11.91 -5.06 -1.67
N ILE A 10 10.70 -4.50 -1.57
CA ILE A 10 10.04 -4.23 -0.28
C ILE A 10 9.83 -5.50 0.57
N THR A 11 9.69 -6.67 -0.05
CA THR A 11 9.54 -7.97 0.64
C THR A 11 10.84 -8.47 1.28
N ALA A 12 11.94 -7.73 1.14
CA ALA A 12 13.15 -7.98 1.94
C ALA A 12 12.96 -7.62 3.41
N ILE A 13 11.93 -6.82 3.73
CA ILE A 13 11.53 -6.47 5.09
C ILE A 13 10.68 -7.61 5.67
N ASN A 14 11.11 -8.18 6.79
CA ASN A 14 10.35 -9.22 7.48
C ASN A 14 8.96 -8.72 7.87
N GLY A 15 7.95 -9.56 7.69
CA GLY A 15 6.55 -9.21 7.97
C GLY A 15 5.86 -8.39 6.87
N VAL A 16 6.55 -8.06 5.78
CA VAL A 16 5.94 -7.42 4.61
C VAL A 16 5.68 -8.44 3.51
N ARG A 17 4.41 -8.57 3.11
CA ARG A 17 3.97 -9.35 1.95
C ARG A 17 3.41 -8.41 0.88
N VAL A 18 3.53 -8.81 -0.38
CA VAL A 18 2.92 -8.08 -1.50
C VAL A 18 2.09 -9.05 -2.33
N GLY A 19 0.84 -8.69 -2.61
CA GLY A 19 -0.07 -9.42 -3.48
C GLY A 19 -0.48 -8.56 -4.67
N HIS A 20 -0.68 -9.19 -5.83
CA HIS A 20 -1.10 -8.51 -7.05
C HIS A 20 -2.28 -9.27 -7.67
N TYR A 21 -3.21 -8.53 -8.24
CA TYR A 21 -4.19 -9.04 -9.19
C TYR A 21 -4.15 -8.18 -10.45
N THR A 22 -4.17 -8.81 -11.61
CA THR A 22 -4.16 -8.12 -12.91
C THR A 22 -5.27 -8.69 -13.76
N ASP A 23 -6.19 -7.82 -14.16
CA ASP A 23 -7.18 -8.09 -15.19
C ASP A 23 -6.63 -7.55 -16.51
N SER A 24 -6.06 -8.45 -17.32
CA SER A 24 -5.48 -8.11 -18.62
C SER A 24 -6.52 -7.72 -19.66
N GLU A 25 -7.76 -8.20 -19.54
CA GLU A 25 -8.83 -7.87 -20.49
C GLU A 25 -9.42 -6.48 -20.18
N GLY A 26 -9.67 -6.20 -18.90
CA GLY A 26 -10.14 -4.89 -18.42
C GLY A 26 -9.04 -3.82 -18.35
N GLY A 27 -7.78 -4.17 -18.54
CA GLY A 27 -6.64 -3.23 -18.47
C GLY A 27 -6.45 -2.61 -17.08
N THR A 28 -6.76 -3.35 -16.03
CA THR A 28 -6.76 -2.87 -14.65
C THR A 28 -6.18 -3.91 -13.69
N GLY A 29 -6.14 -3.60 -12.40
CA GLY A 29 -5.64 -4.48 -11.37
C GLY A 29 -5.46 -3.76 -10.05
N LEU A 30 -4.87 -4.46 -9.10
CA LEU A 30 -4.51 -3.90 -7.80
C LEU A 30 -3.24 -4.54 -7.26
N THR A 31 -2.59 -3.83 -6.34
CA THR A 31 -1.44 -4.26 -5.56
C THR A 31 -1.71 -3.98 -4.10
N VAL A 32 -1.55 -4.98 -3.24
CA VAL A 32 -1.67 -4.85 -1.80
C VAL A 32 -0.31 -5.07 -1.16
N VAL A 33 0.14 -4.11 -0.36
CA VAL A 33 1.21 -4.31 0.62
C VAL A 33 0.55 -4.67 1.93
N LEU A 34 0.83 -5.88 2.44
CA LEU A 34 0.22 -6.45 3.64
C LEU A 34 1.29 -6.64 4.73
N PHE A 35 0.96 -6.24 5.95
CA PHE A 35 1.82 -6.39 7.11
C PHE A 35 1.31 -7.52 8.02
N ASP A 36 2.22 -8.32 8.56
CA ASP A 36 1.87 -9.40 9.51
C ASP A 36 1.27 -8.86 10.81
N GLU A 37 1.71 -7.68 11.23
CA GLU A 37 1.21 -6.94 12.39
C GLU A 37 0.84 -5.51 11.96
N PRO A 38 -0.04 -4.80 12.69
CA PRO A 38 -0.37 -3.41 12.39
C PRO A 38 0.88 -2.54 12.27
N PHE A 39 1.01 -1.85 11.14
CA PHE A 39 2.17 -1.03 10.80
C PHE A 39 1.91 0.44 11.09
N VAL A 40 2.83 1.10 11.78
CA VAL A 40 2.82 2.56 11.97
C VAL A 40 3.32 3.24 10.71
N GLY A 41 2.51 4.11 10.12
CA GLY A 41 2.85 4.79 8.87
C GLY A 41 2.31 6.20 8.74
N ALA A 42 2.79 6.88 7.71
CA ALA A 42 2.29 8.18 7.25
C ALA A 42 2.19 8.17 5.73
N ALA A 43 1.31 9.00 5.18
CA ALA A 43 1.18 9.20 3.75
C ALA A 43 1.37 10.68 3.40
N ASP A 44 2.04 10.92 2.28
CA ASP A 44 2.14 12.24 1.65
C ASP A 44 1.49 12.17 0.27
N ILE A 45 0.64 13.16 -0.04
CA ILE A 45 -0.10 13.26 -1.29
C ILE A 45 0.27 14.59 -1.94
N SER A 46 1.20 14.52 -2.88
CA SER A 46 1.62 15.67 -3.69
C SER A 46 0.75 15.91 -4.92
N GLY A 47 -0.09 14.93 -5.30
CA GLY A 47 -0.99 15.02 -6.45
C GLY A 47 -2.36 15.60 -6.12
N MET A 48 -2.80 16.61 -6.86
CA MET A 48 -4.05 17.37 -6.59
C MET A 48 -5.34 16.59 -6.87
N ALA A 49 -5.30 15.53 -7.66
CA ALA A 49 -6.47 14.72 -8.05
C ALA A 49 -6.40 13.28 -7.51
N THR A 50 -5.69 13.08 -6.40
CA THR A 50 -5.51 11.76 -5.80
C THR A 50 -6.81 11.32 -5.13
N SER A 51 -7.39 10.22 -5.62
CA SER A 51 -8.53 9.59 -4.97
C SER A 51 -8.04 8.65 -3.87
N THR A 52 -8.66 8.72 -2.68
CA THR A 52 -8.24 7.91 -1.53
C THR A 52 -9.43 7.36 -0.74
N ARG A 53 -9.20 6.27 -0.01
CA ARG A 53 -10.09 5.73 1.02
C ARG A 53 -9.28 5.56 2.30
N GLN A 54 -9.80 6.07 3.42
CA GLN A 54 -9.19 5.97 4.76
C GLN A 54 -7.74 6.48 4.87
N ILE A 55 -7.30 7.38 3.99
CA ILE A 55 -5.94 7.92 4.07
C ILE A 55 -5.72 8.76 5.32
N ASP A 56 -6.79 9.31 5.88
CA ASP A 56 -6.79 10.02 7.15
C ASP A 56 -6.30 9.16 8.31
N SER A 57 -6.40 7.82 8.22
CA SER A 57 -5.76 6.88 9.18
C SER A 57 -4.24 6.93 9.19
N LEU A 58 -3.61 7.49 8.15
CA LEU A 58 -2.17 7.74 8.08
C LEU A 58 -1.82 9.21 8.37
N SER A 59 -2.80 10.01 8.82
CA SER A 59 -2.55 11.36 9.32
C SER A 59 -1.90 11.32 10.69
N LEU A 60 -0.98 12.26 10.95
CA LEU A 60 -0.39 12.48 12.27
C LEU A 60 -1.42 12.89 13.33
N LEU A 61 -2.60 13.35 12.91
CA LEU A 61 -3.69 13.74 13.80
C LEU A 61 -4.63 12.58 14.14
N HIS A 62 -4.48 11.42 13.49
CA HIS A 62 -5.35 10.28 13.75
C HIS A 62 -4.94 9.57 15.06
N PRO A 63 -5.88 9.28 15.98
CA PRO A 63 -5.59 8.49 17.16
C PRO A 63 -5.30 7.04 16.74
N GLY A 64 -4.02 6.67 16.65
CA GLY A 64 -3.59 5.33 16.25
C GLY A 64 -3.35 5.21 14.75
N SER A 65 -2.21 5.71 14.27
CA SER A 65 -1.77 5.64 12.87
C SER A 65 -1.25 4.23 12.51
N MET A 66 -2.07 3.20 12.72
CA MET A 66 -1.71 1.81 12.41
C MET A 66 -2.60 1.22 11.32
N VAL A 67 -1.99 0.61 10.31
CA VAL A 67 -2.69 -0.05 9.21
C VAL A 67 -2.16 -1.47 9.00
N HIS A 68 -3.05 -2.40 8.63
CA HIS A 68 -2.64 -3.76 8.28
C HIS A 68 -2.20 -3.86 6.81
N ALA A 69 -2.66 -2.94 5.95
CA ALA A 69 -2.36 -2.97 4.54
C ALA A 69 -2.45 -1.59 3.88
N VAL A 70 -1.79 -1.48 2.73
CA VAL A 70 -1.97 -0.39 1.77
C VAL A 70 -2.34 -0.99 0.42
N CYS A 71 -3.41 -0.50 -0.19
CA CYS A 71 -3.89 -0.96 -1.49
C CYS A 71 -3.71 0.14 -2.55
N PHE A 72 -3.09 -0.22 -3.68
CA PHE A 72 -3.02 0.57 -4.89
C PHE A 72 -3.89 -0.10 -5.94
N THR A 73 -4.83 0.64 -6.52
CA THR A 73 -5.81 0.08 -7.46
C THR A 73 -5.91 0.94 -8.72
N GLY A 74 -6.10 0.26 -9.85
CA GLY A 74 -6.61 0.90 -11.07
C GLY A 74 -8.10 1.27 -10.92
N GLY A 75 -8.69 1.80 -11.98
CA GLY A 75 -10.13 2.17 -11.98
C GLY A 75 -10.44 3.54 -11.38
N SER A 76 -9.43 4.40 -11.14
CA SER A 76 -9.62 5.76 -10.59
C SER A 76 -10.41 5.73 -9.26
N ALA A 77 -11.27 6.71 -9.01
CA ALA A 77 -12.11 6.75 -7.80
C ALA A 77 -13.03 5.52 -7.64
N PHE A 78 -13.50 4.91 -8.74
CA PHE A 78 -14.32 3.69 -8.69
C PHE A 78 -13.55 2.49 -8.13
N GLY A 79 -12.24 2.45 -8.37
CA GLY A 79 -11.36 1.40 -7.84
C GLY A 79 -11.33 1.35 -6.32
N LEU A 80 -11.67 2.44 -5.62
CA LEU A 80 -11.73 2.47 -4.15
C LEU A 80 -12.86 1.60 -3.56
N GLY A 81 -13.66 0.92 -4.39
CA GLY A 81 -14.61 -0.10 -3.98
C GLY A 81 -14.06 -1.53 -3.94
N ALA A 82 -12.79 -1.73 -4.34
CA ALA A 82 -12.10 -3.01 -4.24
C ALA A 82 -11.89 -3.49 -2.80
#